data_AF-A0A915Z1V1-F1
#
_entry.id   AF-A0A915Z1V1-F1
#
_cell.length_a   1.000
_cell.length_b   1.000
_cell.length_c   1.000
_cell.angle_alpha   90.00
_cell.angle_beta   90.00
_cell.angle_gamma   90.00
#
_symmetry.space_group_name_H-M   'P 1'
#
loop_
_entity.id
_entity.type
_entity.pdbx_description
1 polymer ?
#
loop_
_entity_poly.entity_id
_entity_poly.type
_entity_poly.pdbx_seq_one_letter_code
_entity_poly.pdbx_strand_id
1 'polypeptide(L)'
;MLLLNYVDGALSLIGLQSRYNLLDRSLEFVLQPACAELDVGILLWGVTAESFLTGKYTRKSAVVALNWVQQNCSTIGARAAAQLEENLKSLEFKMSPEQMKQLDEVSKPTEIPFPYSILSLR
;
A
#
# COMPACT_ATOMS: atom_id res chain seq x y z
N MET A 1 -0.18 6.39 -11.20
CA MET A 1 -0.18 7.81 -11.60
C MET A 1 1.11 8.44 -11.10
N LEU A 2 1.85 9.18 -11.93
CA LEU A 2 3.14 9.77 -11.54
C LEU A 2 2.93 11.20 -11.03
N LEU A 3 3.69 11.59 -10.01
CA LEU A 3 3.76 12.95 -9.50
C LEU A 3 5.07 13.58 -9.94
N LEU A 4 4.96 14.68 -10.67
CA LEU A 4 6.09 15.43 -11.18
C LEU A 4 6.17 16.76 -10.46
N ASN A 5 7.39 17.18 -10.16
CA ASN A 5 7.71 18.53 -9.76
C ASN A 5 8.35 19.26 -10.94
N TYR A 6 8.04 20.55 -11.08
CA TYR A 6 8.62 21.39 -12.13
C TYR A 6 9.41 22.51 -11.48
N VAL A 7 10.73 22.46 -11.63
CA VAL A 7 11.67 23.44 -11.08
C VAL A 7 12.67 23.81 -12.16
N ASP A 8 12.88 25.12 -12.36
CA ASP A 8 13.89 25.69 -13.27
C ASP A 8 13.87 25.14 -14.71
N GLY A 9 12.69 24.84 -15.26
CA GLY A 9 12.58 24.34 -16.64
C GLY A 9 12.66 22.82 -16.79
N ALA A 10 12.87 22.08 -15.68
CA ALA A 10 13.01 20.63 -15.68
C ALA A 10 11.86 19.95 -14.91
N LEU A 11 11.40 18.82 -15.45
CA LEU A 11 10.48 17.91 -14.77
C LEU A 11 11.27 16.85 -13.99
N SER A 12 11.05 16.77 -12.69
CA SER A 12 11.58 15.71 -11.83
C SER A 12 10.44 14.82 -11.32
N LEU A 13 10.68 13.50 -11.30
CA LEU A 13 9.75 12.55 -10.70
C LEU A 13 9.93 12.59 -9.18
N ILE A 14 8.88 12.99 -8.46
CA ILE A 14 8.91 13.12 -7.00
C ILE A 14 8.05 12.07 -6.29
N GLY A 15 7.13 11.44 -7.00
CA GLY A 15 6.36 10.35 -6.40
C GLY A 15 5.58 9.49 -7.36
N LEU A 16 5.24 8.28 -6.91
CA LEU A 16 4.43 7.32 -7.62
C LEU A 16 3.15 7.03 -6.82
N GLN A 17 2.00 7.34 -7.40
CA GLN A 17 0.71 6.86 -6.88
C GLN A 17 0.39 5.47 -7.43
N SER A 18 0.40 4.45 -6.57
CA SER A 18 0.11 3.06 -6.95
C SER A 18 -0.85 2.38 -5.99
N ARG A 19 -1.53 1.33 -6.45
CA ARG A 19 -2.41 0.52 -5.62
C ARG A 19 -1.57 -0.40 -4.75
N TYR A 20 -1.92 -0.51 -3.47
CA TYR A 20 -1.33 -1.49 -2.57
C TYR A 20 -2.27 -1.83 -1.42
N ASN A 21 -2.45 -3.12 -1.17
CA ASN A 21 -3.23 -3.64 -0.05
C ASN A 21 -2.92 -5.13 0.15
N LEU A 22 -3.52 -5.75 1.16
CA LEU A 22 -3.31 -7.18 1.48
C LEU A 22 -3.68 -8.15 0.34
N LEU A 23 -4.46 -7.73 -0.66
CA LEU A 23 -4.85 -8.57 -1.80
C LEU A 23 -4.00 -8.28 -3.06
N ASP A 24 -3.42 -7.09 -3.14
CA ASP A 24 -2.62 -6.65 -4.28
C ASP A 24 -1.29 -6.08 -3.77
N ARG A 25 -0.31 -6.98 -3.69
CA ARG A 25 1.08 -6.70 -3.31
C ARG A 25 2.01 -6.61 -4.53
N SER A 26 1.46 -6.42 -5.73
CA SER A 26 2.22 -6.42 -6.99
C SER A 26 3.28 -5.32 -7.07
N LEU A 27 3.11 -4.25 -6.29
CA LEU A 27 4.07 -3.15 -6.15
C LEU A 27 5.44 -3.63 -5.63
N GLU A 28 5.48 -4.66 -4.79
CA GLU A 28 6.70 -5.14 -4.12
C GLU A 28 7.74 -5.71 -5.10
N PHE A 29 7.29 -6.22 -6.25
CA PHE A 29 8.17 -6.93 -7.19
C PHE A 29 9.09 -6.01 -7.99
N VAL A 30 8.64 -4.79 -8.32
CA VAL A 30 9.39 -3.90 -9.23
C VAL A 30 9.31 -2.46 -8.79
N LEU A 31 8.11 -1.96 -8.51
CA LEU A 31 7.91 -0.53 -8.24
C LEU A 31 8.52 -0.12 -6.91
N GLN A 32 8.40 -0.95 -5.87
CA GLN A 32 9.02 -0.68 -4.57
C GLN A 32 10.55 -0.64 -4.63
N PRO A 33 11.25 -1.67 -5.16
CA PRO A 33 12.71 -1.60 -5.27
C PRO A 33 13.16 -0.47 -6.21
N ALA A 34 12.49 -0.25 -7.34
CA ALA A 34 12.85 0.85 -8.25
C ALA A 34 12.66 2.24 -7.61
N CYS A 35 11.56 2.45 -6.86
CA CYS A 35 11.36 3.70 -6.14
C CYS A 35 12.38 3.91 -5.03
N ALA A 36 12.84 2.83 -4.37
CA ALA A 36 13.90 2.90 -3.37
C ALA A 36 15.27 3.25 -3.99
N GLU A 37 15.58 2.72 -5.17
CA GLU A 37 16.82 3.05 -5.90
C GLU A 37 16.81 4.49 -6.45
N LEU A 38 15.64 4.97 -6.88
CA LEU A 38 15.49 6.30 -7.50
C LEU A 38 15.16 7.41 -6.51
N ASP A 39 15.09 7.11 -5.21
CA ASP A 39 14.67 8.04 -4.15
C ASP A 39 13.32 8.72 -4.44
N VAL A 40 12.36 7.93 -4.94
CA VAL A 40 11.01 8.39 -5.32
C VAL A 40 10.01 7.96 -4.27
N GLY A 41 9.26 8.91 -3.72
CA GLY A 41 8.21 8.61 -2.74
C GLY A 41 7.05 7.80 -3.33
N ILE A 42 6.51 6.85 -2.58
CA ILE A 42 5.33 6.07 -2.99
C ILE A 42 4.11 6.60 -2.22
N LEU A 43 3.05 6.94 -2.95
CA LEU A 43 1.73 7.21 -2.38
C LEU A 43 0.79 6.07 -2.75
N LEU A 44 0.16 5.50 -1.74
CA LEU A 44 -0.69 4.34 -1.92
C LEU A 44 -2.16 4.73 -1.93
N TRP A 45 -2.90 4.13 -2.86
CA TRP A 45 -4.35 4.18 -2.88
C TRP A 45 -4.94 2.77 -2.81
N GLY A 46 -6.22 2.67 -2.46
CA GLY A 46 -6.90 1.37 -2.40
C GLY A 46 -6.45 0.48 -1.24
N VAL A 47 -5.91 1.04 -0.15
CA VAL A 47 -5.43 0.32 1.05
C VAL A 47 -6.47 -0.59 1.70
N THR A 48 -7.75 -0.31 1.49
CA THR A 48 -8.86 -1.13 1.99
C THR A 48 -9.47 -2.05 0.93
N ALA A 49 -8.85 -2.19 -0.24
CA ALA A 49 -9.37 -2.90 -1.40
C ALA A 49 -10.85 -2.55 -1.65
N GLU A 50 -11.13 -1.26 -1.88
CA GLU A 50 -12.48 -0.79 -2.22
C GLU A 50 -13.53 -1.14 -1.15
N SER A 51 -13.14 -1.17 0.13
CA SER A 51 -13.95 -1.58 1.30
C SER A 51 -14.13 -3.09 1.49
N PHE A 52 -13.42 -3.91 0.73
CA PHE A 52 -13.38 -5.36 0.93
C PHE A 52 -12.68 -5.70 2.25
N LEU A 53 -11.52 -5.07 2.51
CA LEU A 53 -10.74 -5.27 3.74
C LEU A 53 -11.35 -4.55 4.95
N THR A 54 -12.23 -3.58 4.75
CA THR A 54 -12.96 -2.96 5.87
C THR A 54 -14.06 -3.83 6.44
N GLY A 55 -14.31 -4.99 5.82
CA GLY A 55 -15.36 -5.89 6.24
C GLY A 55 -16.70 -5.17 6.13
N LYS A 56 -17.23 -5.04 4.91
CA LYS A 56 -18.68 -4.83 4.71
C LYS A 56 -19.54 -5.87 5.48
N TYR A 57 -18.89 -6.87 6.11
CA TYR A 57 -19.39 -7.85 7.06
C TYR A 57 -18.87 -7.75 8.53
N THR A 58 -17.78 -7.02 8.87
CA THR A 58 -17.32 -6.76 10.28
C THR A 58 -16.35 -5.56 10.42
N ARG A 59 -16.61 -4.63 11.36
CA ARG A 59 -15.86 -3.36 11.56
C ARG A 59 -14.39 -3.44 12.02
N LYS A 60 -13.89 -4.57 12.51
CA LYS A 60 -12.54 -4.66 13.11
C LYS A 60 -11.39 -4.82 12.11
N SER A 61 -11.67 -5.23 10.87
CA SER A 61 -10.63 -5.57 9.88
C SER A 61 -10.02 -4.35 9.18
N ALA A 62 -10.76 -3.24 9.07
CA ALA A 62 -10.30 -2.01 8.41
C ALA A 62 -9.03 -1.44 9.07
N VAL A 63 -9.08 -1.31 10.39
CA VAL A 63 -8.02 -0.69 11.19
C VAL A 63 -6.74 -1.55 11.16
N VAL A 64 -6.89 -2.88 11.12
CA VAL A 64 -5.76 -3.82 11.00
C VAL A 64 -5.09 -3.71 9.63
N ALA A 65 -5.87 -3.69 8.55
CA ALA A 65 -5.31 -3.52 7.20
C ALA A 65 -4.59 -2.17 7.04
N LEU A 66 -5.15 -1.09 7.62
CA LEU A 66 -4.53 0.23 7.61
C LEU A 66 -3.24 0.28 8.43
N ASN A 67 -3.21 -0.35 9.60
CA ASN A 67 -2.00 -0.42 10.42
C ASN A 67 -0.90 -1.22 9.71
N TRP A 68 -1.26 -2.34 9.05
CA TRP A 68 -0.33 -3.12 8.24
C TRP A 68 0.24 -2.31 7.08
N VAL A 69 -0.59 -1.57 6.33
CA VAL A 69 -0.06 -0.69 5.27
C VAL A 69 0.77 0.45 5.86
N GLN A 70 0.37 1.04 6.98
CA GLN A 70 1.10 2.13 7.62
C GLN A 70 2.53 1.72 8.00
N GLN A 71 2.70 0.51 8.54
CA GLN A 71 4.02 0.00 8.89
C GLN A 71 4.88 -0.33 7.66
N ASN A 72 4.26 -0.39 6.48
CA ASN A 72 4.94 -0.55 5.19
C ASN A 72 5.04 0.74 4.37
N CYS A 73 4.22 1.78 4.63
CA CYS A 73 4.15 3.03 3.85
C CYS A 73 3.27 4.12 4.50
N SER A 74 3.50 5.41 4.19
CA SER A 74 3.01 6.55 4.99
C SER A 74 1.72 7.29 4.50
N THR A 75 0.90 6.73 3.62
CA THR A 75 -0.30 7.44 3.10
C THR A 75 -1.64 6.81 3.46
N ILE A 76 -2.57 7.63 3.97
CA ILE A 76 -3.95 7.23 4.32
C ILE A 76 -4.93 8.17 3.60
N GLY A 77 -5.87 7.59 2.85
CA GLY A 77 -7.02 8.32 2.26
C GLY A 77 -8.33 8.02 2.99
N ALA A 78 -9.21 9.01 3.12
CA ALA A 78 -10.55 8.84 3.67
C ALA A 78 -11.56 9.65 2.84
N ARG A 79 -12.73 9.08 2.55
CA ARG A 79 -13.81 9.77 1.80
C ARG A 79 -14.86 10.41 2.70
N ALA A 80 -14.72 10.28 4.02
CA ALA A 80 -15.62 10.85 5.04
C ALA A 80 -14.86 11.10 6.35
N ALA A 81 -15.24 12.15 7.11
CA ALA A 81 -14.58 12.52 8.37
C ALA A 81 -14.61 11.39 9.42
N ALA A 82 -15.73 10.67 9.54
CA ALA A 82 -15.82 9.51 10.43
C ALA A 82 -14.84 8.39 10.06
N GLN A 83 -14.58 8.19 8.76
CA GLN A 83 -13.58 7.22 8.31
C GLN A 83 -12.16 7.71 8.59
N LEU A 84 -11.91 9.01 8.53
CA LEU A 84 -10.63 9.59 8.92
C LEU A 84 -10.36 9.36 10.41
N GLU A 85 -11.33 9.64 11.28
CA GLU A 85 -11.22 9.39 12.72
C GLU A 85 -10.96 7.90 13.03
N GLU A 86 -11.62 6.98 12.33
CA GLU A 86 -11.34 5.55 12.49
C GLU A 86 -9.98 5.14 11.95
N ASN A 87 -9.54 5.72 10.83
CA ASN A 87 -8.20 5.47 10.30
C ASN A 87 -7.11 6.00 11.25
N LEU A 88 -7.34 7.12 11.91
CA LEU A 88 -6.41 7.67 12.91
C LEU A 88 -6.21 6.72 14.09
N LYS A 89 -7.20 5.88 14.45
CA LYS A 89 -7.03 4.83 15.46
C LYS A 89 -5.98 3.79 15.07
N SER A 90 -5.63 3.65 13.79
CA SER A 90 -4.50 2.81 13.39
C SER A 90 -3.16 3.33 13.89
N LEU A 91 -3.03 4.63 14.19
CA LEU A 91 -1.82 5.22 14.78
C LEU A 91 -1.66 4.90 16.28
N GLU A 92 -2.76 4.51 16.95
CA GLU A 92 -2.81 4.35 18.41
C GLU A 92 -2.20 3.03 18.90
N PHE A 93 -1.87 2.11 18.00
CA PHE A 93 -1.25 0.83 18.34
C PHE A 93 -0.21 0.41 17.29
N LYS A 94 0.75 -0.43 17.69
CA LYS A 94 1.63 -1.15 16.78
C LYS A 94 1.31 -2.63 16.84
N MET A 95 1.18 -3.27 15.68
CA MET A 95 1.05 -4.73 15.62
C MET A 95 2.34 -5.40 16.14
N SER A 96 2.19 -6.54 16.80
CA SER A 96 3.36 -7.31 17.22
C SER A 96 4.08 -7.91 15.99
N PRO A 97 5.40 -8.18 16.08
CA PRO A 97 6.15 -8.81 15.00
C PRO A 97 5.53 -10.14 14.54
N GLU A 98 4.93 -10.90 15.45
CA GLU A 98 4.29 -12.18 15.17
C GLU A 98 3.00 -11.99 14.35
N GLN A 99 2.18 -11.00 14.69
CA GLN A 99 0.95 -10.69 13.96
C GLN A 99 1.26 -10.16 12.57
N MET A 100 2.31 -9.33 12.46
CA MET A 100 2.80 -8.80 11.19
C MET A 100 3.26 -9.96 10.28
N LYS A 101 4.08 -10.86 10.81
CA LYS A 101 4.54 -12.05 10.09
C LYS A 101 3.39 -12.94 9.64
N GLN A 102 2.38 -13.16 10.48
CA GLN A 102 1.22 -13.97 10.12
C GLN A 102 0.44 -13.35 8.95
N LEU A 103 0.21 -12.04 8.96
CA LEU A 103 -0.44 -11.34 7.86
C LEU A 103 0.41 -11.38 6.59
N ASP A 104 1.72 -11.25 6.71
CA ASP A 104 2.63 -11.35 5.57
C ASP A 104 2.59 -12.72 4.91
N GLU A 105 2.66 -13.79 5.70
CA GLU A 105 2.61 -15.15 5.14
C GLU A 105 1.27 -15.45 4.45
N VAL A 106 0.14 -14.97 5.00
CA VAL A 106 -1.19 -15.22 4.42
C VAL A 106 -1.45 -14.35 3.18
N SER A 107 -0.87 -13.15 3.12
CA SER A 107 -1.08 -12.20 2.01
C SER A 107 -0.05 -12.30 0.90
N LYS A 108 1.03 -13.08 1.08
CA LYS A 108 2.05 -13.28 0.06
C LYS A 108 1.43 -13.79 -1.25
N PRO A 109 1.68 -13.12 -2.38
CA PRO A 109 1.23 -13.60 -3.67
C PRO A 109 1.81 -15.00 -3.94
N THR A 110 0.94 -15.98 -4.24
CA THR A 110 1.34 -17.34 -4.60
C THR A 110 1.95 -17.44 -5.98
N GLU A 111 1.71 -16.43 -6.83
CA GLU A 111 2.20 -16.36 -8.20
C GLU A 111 2.79 -14.97 -8.48
N ILE A 112 3.72 -14.90 -9.43
CA ILE A 112 4.24 -13.63 -9.93
C ILE A 112 3.09 -12.91 -10.68
N PRO A 113 2.68 -11.70 -10.26
CA PRO A 113 1.54 -11.04 -10.87
C PRO A 113 1.84 -10.60 -12.31
N PHE A 114 0.81 -10.61 -13.16
CA PHE A 114 0.89 -9.98 -14.47
C PHE A 114 1.13 -8.46 -14.32
N PRO A 115 1.97 -7.81 -15.14
CA PRO A 115 2.66 -8.33 -16.33
C PRO A 115 4.02 -9.02 -16.06
N TYR A 116 4.47 -9.10 -14.82
CA TYR A 116 5.82 -9.59 -14.48
C TYR A 116 6.02 -11.08 -14.76
N SER A 117 4.95 -11.88 -14.73
CA SER A 117 4.98 -13.29 -15.12
C SER A 117 5.48 -13.52 -16.56
N ILE A 118 5.38 -12.51 -17.44
CA ILE A 118 5.94 -12.58 -18.80
C ILE A 118 7.47 -12.70 -18.77
N LEU A 119 8.14 -12.07 -17.80
CA LEU A 119 9.60 -12.10 -17.70
C LEU A 119 10.13 -13.47 -17.24
N SER A 120 9.32 -14.25 -16.53
CA SER A 120 9.65 -15.62 -16.11
C SER A 120 9.39 -16.69 -17.17
N LEU A 121 8.73 -16.35 -18.28
CA LEU A 121 8.41 -17.28 -19.38
C LEU A 121 9.51 -17.34 -20.46
N ARG A 122 10.72 -16.89 -20.15
CA ARG A 122 11.83 -16.78 -21.11
C ARG A 122 13.00 -17.69 -20.79
#